data_AF-A0A914DEU4-F1
#
_entry.id   AF-A0A914DEU4-F1
#
_cell.length_a   1.000
_cell.length_b   1.000
_cell.length_c   1.000
_cell.angle_alpha   90.00
_cell.angle_beta   90.00
_cell.angle_gamma   90.00
#
_symmetry.space_group_name_H-M   'P 1'
#
loop_
_entity.id
_entity.type
_entity.pdbx_description
1 polymer ?
#
loop_
_entity_poly.entity_id
_entity_poly.type
_entity_poly.pdbx_seq_one_letter_code
_entity_poly.pdbx_strand_id
1 'polypeptide(L)' 'MDLPYGVLDPKETVVMAVSCDAFDFDSEDISNDCITVEWTNMPEGAAKQFRHEWFQDDGMVRRKNLPIEYNL' A
#
# COMPACT_ATOMS: atom_id res chain seq x y z
N MET A 1 -14.86 5.60 0.81
CA MET A 1 -13.48 5.95 1.20
C MET A 1 -12.73 4.66 1.29
N ASP A 2 -11.93 4.34 0.28
CA ASP A 2 -10.94 3.27 0.41
C ASP A 2 -9.89 3.78 1.41
N LEU A 3 -9.74 3.08 2.52
CA LEU A 3 -8.73 3.44 3.51
C LEU A 3 -7.37 2.98 2.97
N PRO A 4 -6.36 3.87 2.87
CA PRO A 4 -5.04 3.51 2.35
C PRO A 4 -4.22 2.66 3.33
N TYR A 5 -4.82 2.25 4.46
CA TYR A 5 -4.19 1.50 5.54
C TYR A 5 -5.20 0.56 6.23
N GLY A 6 -4.68 -0.51 6.84
CA GLY A 6 -5.47 -1.49 7.56
C GLY A 6 -4.61 -2.46 8.37
N VAL A 7 -5.28 -3.34 9.11
CA VAL A 7 -4.63 -4.44 9.85
C VAL A 7 -5.23 -5.75 9.36
N LEU A 8 -4.38 -6.70 9.00
CA LEU A 8 -4.77 -8.03 8.55
C LEU A 8 -4.38 -9.06 9.60
N ASP A 9 -5.34 -9.88 10.01
CA ASP A 9 -5.06 -11.06 10.80
C ASP A 9 -4.31 -12.11 9.96
N PRO A 10 -3.61 -13.07 10.59
CA PRO A 10 -2.97 -14.15 9.86
C PRO A 10 -3.97 -14.87 8.93
N LYS A 11 -3.63 -14.93 7.64
CA LYS A 11 -4.44 -15.53 6.55
C LYS A 11 -5.70 -14.74 6.16
N GLU A 12 -5.91 -13.56 6.71
CA GLU A 12 -6.93 -12.64 6.21
C GLU A 12 -6.54 -12.13 4.81
N THR A 13 -7.53 -11.91 3.96
CA THR A 13 -7.35 -11.36 2.62
C THR A 13 -8.14 -10.08 2.51
N VAL A 14 -7.55 -9.07 1.85
CA VAL A 14 -8.21 -7.80 1.55
C VAL A 14 -8.12 -7.53 0.06
N VAL A 15 -9.14 -6.85 -0.47
CA VAL A 15 -9.16 -6.34 -1.84
C VAL A 15 -9.03 -4.83 -1.77
N MET A 16 -8.07 -4.28 -2.50
CA MET A 16 -7.87 -2.84 -2.64
C MET A 16 -8.28 -2.42 -4.05
N ALA A 17 -9.18 -1.46 -4.16
CA ALA A 17 -9.53 -0.86 -5.44
C ALA A 17 -8.51 0.24 -5.76
N VAL A 18 -8.03 0.26 -7.01
CA VAL A 18 -7.16 1.31 -7.54
C VAL A 18 -7.86 1.89 -8.75
N SER A 19 -8.14 3.19 -8.70
CA SER A 19 -8.71 3.96 -9.80
C SER A 19 -7.64 4.84 -10.43
N CYS A 20 -7.74 5.01 -11.75
CA CYS A 20 -6.91 5.93 -12.52
C CYS A 20 -7.85 6.96 -13.16
N ASP A 21 -7.60 8.24 -12.89
CA ASP A 21 -8.34 9.34 -13.52
C ASP A 21 -7.92 9.50 -14.98
N ALA A 22 -8.76 10.13 -15.80
CA ALA A 22 -8.40 10.37 -17.20
C ALA A 22 -7.26 11.40 -17.31
N PHE A 23 -6.28 11.09 -18.15
CA PHE A 23 -5.10 11.92 -18.38
C PHE A 23 -4.63 11.81 -19.84
N ASP A 24 -3.72 12.69 -20.27
CA ASP A 24 -3.15 12.68 -21.62
C ASP A 24 -1.85 11.87 -21.64
N PHE A 25 -1.96 10.63 -22.13
CA PHE A 25 -0.89 9.63 -22.15
C PHE A 25 0.41 10.13 -22.80
N ASP A 26 0.31 10.91 -23.88
CA ASP A 26 1.50 11.32 -24.66
C ASP A 26 2.24 12.50 -24.00
N SER A 27 1.59 13.19 -23.07
CA SER A 27 2.10 14.41 -22.45
C SER A 27 2.65 14.21 -21.04
N GLU A 28 2.24 13.14 -20.36
CA GLU A 28 2.59 12.87 -18.96
C GLU A 28 3.72 11.82 -18.84
N ASP A 29 4.59 12.01 -17.84
CA ASP A 29 5.62 11.01 -17.51
C ASP A 29 5.02 9.88 -16.67
N ILE A 30 4.52 8.87 -17.36
CA ILE A 30 3.93 7.67 -16.77
C ILE A 30 4.96 6.58 -16.41
N SER A 31 6.24 6.78 -16.73
CA SER A 31 7.26 5.72 -16.64
C SER A 31 7.63 5.34 -15.21
N ASN A 32 7.29 6.20 -14.25
CA ASN A 32 7.70 6.09 -12.85
C ASN A 32 6.56 5.69 -11.91
N ASP A 33 5.37 5.44 -12.45
CA ASP A 33 4.19 5.13 -11.64
C ASP A 33 4.31 3.75 -10.97
N CYS A 34 4.05 3.72 -9.67
CA CYS A 34 4.25 2.54 -8.84
C CYS A 34 3.35 2.57 -7.61
N ILE A 35 2.69 1.46 -7.33
CA ILE A 35 1.99 1.26 -6.07
C ILE A 35 2.95 0.61 -5.09
N THR A 36 3.18 1.26 -3.95
CA THR A 36 4.02 0.74 -2.88
C THR A 36 3.14 0.24 -1.74
N VAL A 37 3.25 -1.04 -1.41
CA VAL A 37 2.60 -1.64 -0.23
C VAL A 37 3.65 -1.86 0.84
N GLU A 38 3.45 -1.25 2.00
CA GLU A 38 4.32 -1.41 3.16
C GLU A 38 3.57 -2.14 4.28
N TRP A 39 4.26 -3.04 4.96
CA TRP A 39 3.69 -3.75 6.11
C TRP A 39 4.74 -4.08 7.15
N THR A 40 4.30 -4.13 8.39
CA THR A 40 5.08 -4.55 9.55
C THR A 40 4.20 -5.48 10.40
N ASN A 41 4.83 -6.32 11.20
CA ASN A 41 4.08 -7.14 12.15
C ASN A 41 3.53 -6.24 13.26
N MET A 42 2.27 -6.46 13.63
CA MET A 42 1.68 -5.79 14.78
C MET A 42 2.47 -6.13 16.06
N PRO A 43 2.80 -5.16 16.92
CA PRO A 43 3.43 -5.41 18.21
C PRO A 43 2.59 -6.35 19.09
N GLU A 44 3.26 -7.14 19.93
CA GLU A 44 2.56 -8.08 20.82
C GLU A 44 1.59 -7.33 21.76
N GLY A 45 0.35 -7.81 21.83
CA GLY A 45 -0.69 -7.23 22.69
C GLY A 45 -1.34 -5.93 22.15
N ALA A 46 -0.96 -5.45 20.97
CA ALA A 46 -1.62 -4.31 20.37
C ALA A 46 -3.05 -4.66 19.89
N ALA A 47 -3.95 -3.68 19.97
CA ALA A 47 -5.30 -3.81 19.41
C ALA A 47 -5.24 -3.83 17.88
N LYS A 48 -6.25 -4.44 17.23
CA LYS A 48 -6.44 -4.47 15.77
C LYS A 48 -6.87 -3.09 15.23
N GLN A 49 -6.00 -2.11 15.41
CA GLN A 49 -6.15 -0.73 14.99
C GLN A 49 -4.81 -0.27 14.44
N PHE A 50 -4.80 0.13 13.17
CA PHE A 50 -3.59 0.59 12.50
C PHE A 50 -2.97 1.79 13.25
N ARG A 51 -1.65 1.77 13.42
CA ARG A 51 -0.87 2.88 13.97
C ARG A 51 0.37 3.11 13.12
N HIS A 52 0.56 4.36 12.68
CA HIS A 52 1.75 4.75 11.91
C HIS A 52 3.06 4.56 12.70
N GLU A 53 3.00 4.63 14.03
CA GLU A 53 4.15 4.47 14.92
C GLU A 53 4.86 3.10 14.76
N TRP A 54 4.14 2.05 14.37
CA TRP A 54 4.73 0.72 14.15
C TRP A 54 5.74 0.67 13.00
N PHE A 55 5.74 1.69 12.14
CA PHE A 55 6.69 1.83 11.03
C PHE A 55 7.90 2.71 11.38
N GLN A 56 7.92 3.31 12.58
CA GLN A 56 9.00 4.19 13.04
C GLN A 56 9.91 3.53 14.08
N ASP A 57 9.41 2.49 14.77
CA ASP A 57 10.19 1.70 15.72
C ASP A 57 11.21 0.78 15.03
N ASP A 58 12.08 0.15 15.82
CA ASP A 58 13.15 -0.78 15.40
C ASP A 58 12.63 -2.12 14.81
N GLY A 59 11.35 -2.16 14.45
CA GLY A 59 10.69 -3.30 13.83
C GLY A 59 11.05 -3.45 12.35
N MET A 60 10.99 -4.69 11.85
CA MET A 60 11.22 -4.95 10.44
C MET A 60 10.01 -4.52 9.60
N VAL A 61 10.14 -3.40 8.89
CA VAL A 61 9.21 -2.98 7.85
C VAL A 61 9.56 -3.68 6.54
N ARG A 62 8.56 -4.30 5.91
CA ARG A 62 8.66 -4.87 4.56
C ARG A 62 7.91 -3.99 3.58
N ARG A 63 8.40 -3.97 2.34
CA ARG A 63 7.85 -3.20 1.25
C ARG A 63 7.78 -4.05 -0.01
N LYS A 64 6.70 -3.89 -0.78
CA LYS A 64 6.55 -4.45 -2.12
C LYS A 64 6.13 -3.34 -3.08
N ASN A 65 6.89 -3.19 -4.14
CA ASN A 65 6.61 -2.27 -5.23
C ASN A 65 5.87 -3.03 -6.34
N LEU A 66 4.78 -2.44 -6.83
CA LEU A 66 4.00 -2.92 -7.96
C LEU A 66 4.09 -1.83 -9.04
N PRO A 67 5.00 -1.96 -10.02
CA PRO A 67 5.09 -0.99 -11.10
C PRO A 67 3.77 -0.96 -11.89
N ILE A 68 3.37 0.23 -12.31
CA ILE A 68 2.18 0.41 -13.14
C ILE A 68 2.62 0.38 -14.60
N GLU A 69 1.93 -0.42 -15.40
CA GLU A 69 2.07 -0.44 -16.85
C GLU A 69 0.77 0.07 -17.47
N TYR A 70 0.89 1.04 -18.35
CA TYR A 70 -0.23 1.57 -19.12
C TYR A 70 -0.22 0.95 -20.51
N ASN A 71 -1.31 0.29 -20.87
CA ASN A 71 -1.47 -0.34 -22.19
C ASN A 71 -2.37 0.52 -23.07
N LEU A 72 -1.85 0.90 -24.24
CA LEU A 72 -2.57 1.65 -25.28
C LEU A 72 -3.11 0.73 -26.37
#